data_AF-A0A9D5U5G3-F1
#
_entry.id   AF-A0A9D5U5G3-F1
#
_cell.length_a   1.000
_cell.length_b   1.000
_cell.length_c   1.000
_cell.angle_alpha   90.00
_cell.angle_beta   90.00
_cell.angle_gamma   90.00
#
_symmetry.space_group_name_H-M   'P 1'
#
loop_
_entity.id
_entity.type
_entity.pdbx_description
1 polymer ?
#
loop_
_entity_poly.entity_id
_entity_poly.type
_entity_poly.pdbx_seq_one_letter_code
_entity_poly.pdbx_strand_id
1 'polypeptide(L)'
;MWGVMNGHAQPFKTWIIQDGMALMWQGRGIVAISALLTVLISGLGAVMPGPALLGDDGAPSLTGTIWQVIWFAIYAIPLIPVAYVSHIAVLRGKVGFAAMLSNGLAGLLYFARAMMAAVVVVAVLVTLYQLVFVSDLLLMSTGRVDVSAALRLGVGAVTALLVFALLVLLGAWGAMIVQAGQAGFGDVLAVGRRCFFYLFVRLLAVVLSLPILSALVLPVMGQVVAILVAVGIPADPAFLIVSAAFSALIGCFAVVLVSVVFCRAWLRVK
;
A
#
# COMPACT_ATOMS: atom_id res chain seq x y z
N MET A 1 34.50 10.44 -2.18
CA MET A 1 34.63 10.00 -0.77
C MET A 1 33.41 9.16 -0.43
N TRP A 2 33.57 7.84 -0.44
CA TRP A 2 32.54 6.90 0.00
C TRP A 2 32.60 6.82 1.53
N GLY A 3 31.65 7.48 2.19
CA GLY A 3 31.52 7.43 3.63
C GLY A 3 31.00 6.06 4.03
N VAL A 4 31.83 5.32 4.77
CA VAL A 4 31.54 4.18 5.64
C VAL A 4 30.04 3.82 5.72
N MET A 5 29.60 2.91 4.85
CA MET A 5 28.35 2.17 5.06
C MET A 5 28.54 1.39 6.37
N ASN A 6 27.69 1.67 7.37
CA ASN A 6 27.62 0.90 8.60
C ASN A 6 27.65 -0.60 8.29
N GLY A 7 28.61 -1.33 8.88
CA GLY A 7 28.92 -2.75 8.64
C GLY A 7 27.84 -3.78 8.99
N HIS A 8 26.56 -3.37 9.01
CA HIS A 8 25.40 -4.21 9.26
C HIS A 8 24.29 -4.06 8.22
N ALA A 9 24.47 -3.28 7.15
CA ALA A 9 23.52 -3.25 6.04
C ALA A 9 23.66 -4.54 5.22
N GLN A 10 22.68 -5.44 5.29
CA GLN A 10 22.67 -6.60 4.39
C GLN A 10 22.65 -6.10 2.94
N PRO A 11 23.48 -6.68 2.05
CA PRO A 11 23.49 -6.29 0.65
C PRO A 11 22.11 -6.56 0.06
N PHE A 12 21.58 -5.55 -0.62
CA PHE A 12 20.31 -5.64 -1.32
C PHE A 12 20.35 -6.74 -2.38
N LYS A 13 19.33 -7.60 -2.42
CA LYS A 13 19.23 -8.60 -3.48
C LYS A 13 18.91 -7.92 -4.82
N THR A 14 19.35 -8.59 -5.90
CA THR A 14 19.09 -8.17 -7.28
C THR A 14 17.59 -7.99 -7.55
N TRP A 15 16.76 -8.87 -6.98
CA TRP A 15 15.31 -8.86 -7.15
C TRP A 15 14.61 -8.33 -5.91
N ILE A 16 13.92 -7.19 -6.04
CA ILE A 16 13.23 -6.53 -4.92
C ILE A 16 12.15 -7.39 -4.27
N ILE A 17 11.54 -8.29 -5.05
CA ILE A 17 10.57 -9.27 -4.57
C ILE A 17 11.21 -10.21 -3.55
N GLN A 18 12.47 -10.62 -3.76
CA GLN A 18 13.18 -11.49 -2.81
C GLN A 18 13.54 -10.78 -1.51
N ASP A 19 13.81 -9.48 -1.55
CA ASP A 19 13.98 -8.67 -0.34
C ASP A 19 12.64 -8.50 0.38
N GLY A 20 11.57 -8.23 -0.37
CA GLY A 20 10.21 -8.14 0.17
C GLY A 20 9.81 -9.41 0.91
N MET A 21 10.03 -10.59 0.30
CA MET A 21 9.70 -11.87 0.93
C MET A 21 10.54 -12.13 2.18
N ALA A 22 11.84 -11.83 2.13
CA ALA A 22 12.73 -12.00 3.28
C ALA A 22 12.30 -11.13 4.46
N LEU A 23 12.00 -9.86 4.21
CA LEU A 23 11.56 -8.92 5.25
C LEU A 23 10.16 -9.26 5.78
N MET A 24 9.24 -9.66 4.91
CA MET A 24 7.92 -10.11 5.32
C MET A 24 8.02 -11.34 6.23
N TRP A 25 8.92 -12.29 5.93
CA TRP A 25 9.18 -13.45 6.76
C TRP A 25 9.85 -13.11 8.09
N GLN A 26 10.86 -12.23 8.08
CA GLN A 26 11.53 -11.74 9.30
C GLN A 26 10.57 -10.94 10.20
N GLY A 27 9.58 -10.26 9.61
CA GLY A 27 8.52 -9.52 10.28
C GLY A 27 7.22 -10.30 10.50
N ARG A 28 7.20 -11.63 10.28
CA ARG A 28 5.97 -12.44 10.20
C ARG A 28 4.98 -12.26 11.35
N GLY A 29 5.46 -12.05 12.58
CA GLY A 29 4.59 -11.84 13.73
C GLY A 29 3.77 -10.55 13.61
N ILE A 30 4.39 -9.46 13.16
CA ILE A 30 3.71 -8.18 12.95
C ILE A 30 2.81 -8.27 11.72
N VAL A 31 3.27 -8.91 10.64
CA VAL A 31 2.46 -9.15 9.44
C VAL A 31 1.20 -9.95 9.78
N ALA A 32 1.31 -11.00 10.60
CA ALA A 32 0.16 -11.81 11.02
C ALA A 32 -0.85 -10.98 11.83
N ILE A 33 -0.39 -10.19 12.80
CA ILE A 33 -1.26 -9.30 13.58
C ILE A 33 -1.95 -8.27 12.67
N SER A 34 -1.19 -7.65 11.77
CA SER A 34 -1.72 -6.69 10.80
C SER A 34 -2.74 -7.31 9.85
N ALA A 35 -2.49 -8.54 9.38
CA ALA A 35 -3.43 -9.27 8.53
C ALA A 35 -4.72 -9.59 9.28
N LEU A 36 -4.63 -10.11 10.52
CA LEU A 36 -5.79 -10.39 11.37
C LEU A 36 -6.61 -9.13 11.66
N LEU A 37 -5.96 -8.02 12.02
CA LEU A 37 -6.62 -6.74 12.23
C LEU A 37 -7.31 -6.24 10.96
N THR A 38 -6.66 -6.38 9.80
CA THR A 38 -7.25 -6.00 8.51
C THR A 38 -8.49 -6.84 8.19
N VAL A 39 -8.46 -8.15 8.46
CA VAL A 39 -9.63 -9.03 8.30
C VAL A 39 -10.77 -8.62 9.22
N LEU A 40 -10.48 -8.33 10.50
CA LEU A 40 -11.48 -7.84 11.45
C LEU A 40 -12.12 -6.52 11.01
N ILE A 41 -11.31 -5.56 10.55
CA ILE A 41 -11.78 -4.28 10.01
C ILE A 41 -12.62 -4.50 8.74
N SER A 42 -12.21 -5.42 7.87
CA SER A 42 -12.97 -5.76 6.65
C SER A 42 -14.34 -6.34 6.98
N GLY A 43 -14.40 -7.23 7.98
CA GLY A 43 -15.67 -7.74 8.51
C GLY A 43 -16.54 -6.63 9.11
N LEU A 44 -15.95 -5.70 9.85
CA LEU A 44 -16.66 -4.52 10.39
C LEU A 44 -17.23 -3.63 9.27
N GLY A 45 -16.46 -3.42 8.19
CA GLY A 45 -16.89 -2.65 7.03
C GLY A 45 -18.03 -3.30 6.25
N ALA A 46 -18.11 -4.62 6.22
CA ALA A 46 -19.25 -5.33 5.65
C ALA A 46 -20.55 -5.13 6.45
N VAL A 47 -20.45 -4.90 7.76
CA VAL A 47 -21.60 -4.71 8.67
C VAL A 47 -22.03 -3.24 8.78
N MET A 48 -21.14 -2.29 8.46
CA MET A 48 -21.44 -0.86 8.42
C MET A 48 -21.50 -0.34 6.97
N PRO A 49 -22.61 -0.60 6.24
CA PRO A 49 -22.77 -0.10 4.89
C PRO A 49 -22.77 1.43 4.89
N GLY A 50 -22.03 2.01 3.95
CA GLY A 50 -21.93 3.45 3.79
C GLY A 50 -22.73 4.00 2.61
N PRO A 51 -22.73 5.33 2.45
CA PRO A 51 -23.26 5.98 1.27
C PRO A 51 -22.53 5.48 0.02
N ALA A 52 -23.29 5.24 -1.05
CA ALA A 52 -22.74 4.83 -2.33
C ALA A 52 -21.78 5.89 -2.89
N LEU A 53 -20.72 5.42 -3.56
CA LEU A 53 -19.72 6.27 -4.21
C LEU A 53 -20.29 7.04 -5.41
N LEU A 54 -21.27 6.44 -6.08
CA LEU A 54 -22.01 7.03 -7.18
C LEU A 54 -23.48 7.15 -6.76
N GLY A 55 -24.11 8.26 -7.12
CA GLY A 55 -25.56 8.44 -7.02
C GLY A 55 -26.31 7.63 -8.08
N ASP A 56 -27.64 7.64 -8.01
CA ASP A 56 -28.51 6.92 -8.95
C ASP A 56 -28.38 7.43 -10.40
N ASP A 57 -27.92 8.66 -10.56
CA ASP A 57 -27.60 9.33 -11.82
C ASP A 57 -26.16 9.05 -12.32
N GLY A 58 -25.38 8.26 -11.57
CA GLY A 58 -23.98 7.97 -11.85
C GLY A 58 -23.03 9.13 -11.51
N ALA A 59 -23.52 10.21 -10.87
CA ALA A 59 -22.67 11.31 -10.43
C ALA A 59 -21.88 10.93 -9.16
N PRO A 60 -20.63 11.40 -9.00
CA PRO A 60 -19.84 11.13 -7.80
C PRO A 60 -20.49 11.78 -6.57
N SER A 61 -20.73 10.97 -5.54
CA SER A 61 -21.26 11.42 -4.26
C SER A 61 -20.14 11.95 -3.37
N LEU A 62 -20.25 13.20 -2.90
CA LEU A 62 -19.30 13.77 -1.94
C LEU A 62 -19.29 12.96 -0.64
N THR A 63 -20.47 12.60 -0.13
CA THR A 63 -20.61 11.79 1.09
C THR A 63 -20.02 10.40 0.91
N GLY A 64 -20.25 9.75 -0.24
CA GLY A 64 -19.64 8.47 -0.60
C GLY A 64 -18.11 8.55 -0.70
N THR A 65 -17.60 9.63 -1.29
CA THR A 65 -16.15 9.89 -1.40
C THR A 65 -15.50 10.07 -0.04
N ILE A 66 -16.08 10.91 0.83
CA ILE A 66 -15.60 11.11 2.20
C ILE A 66 -15.61 9.79 2.97
N TRP A 67 -16.69 9.03 2.86
CA TRP A 67 -16.80 7.71 3.49
C TRP A 67 -15.71 6.74 3.03
N GLN A 68 -15.44 6.67 1.72
CA GLN A 68 -14.37 5.84 1.17
C GLN A 68 -13.00 6.25 1.70
N VAL A 69 -12.70 7.56 1.76
CA VAL A 69 -11.42 8.06 2.28
C VAL A 69 -11.26 7.71 3.77
N ILE A 70 -12.32 7.83 4.58
CA ILE A 70 -12.30 7.44 6.00
C ILE A 70 -12.00 5.94 6.12
N TRP A 71 -12.71 5.08 5.40
CA TRP A 71 -12.44 3.64 5.42
C TRP A 71 -11.04 3.30 4.96
N PHE A 72 -10.53 3.97 3.93
CA PHE A 72 -9.17 3.77 3.47
C PHE A 72 -8.14 4.12 4.56
N ALA A 73 -8.37 5.22 5.29
CA ALA A 73 -7.53 5.58 6.42
C ALA A 73 -7.57 4.50 7.52
N ILE A 74 -8.75 3.95 7.83
CA ILE A 74 -8.91 2.86 8.80
C ILE A 74 -8.18 1.59 8.34
N TYR A 75 -8.33 1.18 7.07
CA TYR A 75 -7.65 0.02 6.49
C TYR A 75 -6.12 0.19 6.45
N ALA A 76 -5.61 1.42 6.44
CA ALA A 76 -4.18 1.67 6.49
C ALA A 76 -3.58 1.51 7.90
N ILE A 77 -4.37 1.64 8.97
CA ILE A 77 -3.88 1.58 10.36
C ILE A 77 -3.08 0.29 10.64
N PRO A 78 -3.57 -0.91 10.30
CA PRO A 78 -2.82 -2.15 10.51
C PRO A 78 -1.53 -2.24 9.68
N LEU A 79 -1.46 -1.52 8.55
CA LEU A 79 -0.33 -1.56 7.62
C LEU A 79 0.83 -0.66 8.05
N ILE A 80 0.56 0.40 8.82
CA ILE A 80 1.58 1.33 9.33
C ILE A 80 2.67 0.60 10.15
N PRO A 81 2.34 -0.27 11.12
CA PRO A 81 3.31 -1.15 11.79
C PRO A 81 4.23 -1.94 10.86
N VAL A 82 3.67 -2.52 9.79
CA VAL A 82 4.42 -3.32 8.80
C VAL A 82 5.41 -2.43 8.05
N ALA A 83 4.95 -1.25 7.60
CA ALA A 83 5.80 -0.26 6.96
C ALA A 83 6.94 0.17 7.89
N TYR A 84 6.62 0.47 9.16
CA TYR A 84 7.58 0.94 10.15
C TYR A 84 8.70 -0.07 10.42
N VAL A 85 8.33 -1.32 10.67
CA VAL A 85 9.29 -2.41 10.90
C VAL A 85 10.11 -2.70 9.65
N SER A 86 9.51 -2.63 8.46
CA SER A 86 10.23 -2.78 7.20
C SER A 86 11.27 -1.67 7.00
N HIS A 87 10.90 -0.42 7.29
CA HIS A 87 11.85 0.70 7.22
C HIS A 87 13.00 0.53 8.20
N ILE A 88 12.73 0.15 9.45
CA ILE A 88 13.78 -0.08 10.46
C ILE A 88 14.66 -1.26 10.10
N ALA A 89 14.08 -2.35 9.59
CA ALA A 89 14.84 -3.53 9.16
C ALA A 89 15.82 -3.18 8.04
N VAL A 90 15.36 -2.44 7.02
CA VAL A 90 16.24 -2.02 5.91
C VAL A 90 17.30 -1.01 6.36
N LEU A 91 16.91 -0.04 7.19
CA LEU A 91 17.76 1.11 7.52
C LEU A 91 18.71 0.88 8.69
N ARG A 92 18.35 -0.04 9.60
CA ARG A 92 19.07 -0.28 10.86
C ARG A 92 19.32 -1.75 11.16
N GLY A 93 18.88 -2.68 10.30
CA GLY A 93 19.11 -4.12 10.47
C GLY A 93 18.33 -4.80 11.59
N LYS A 94 17.41 -4.10 12.27
CA LYS A 94 16.57 -4.68 13.34
C LYS A 94 15.27 -5.21 12.76
N VAL A 95 14.87 -6.43 13.12
CA VAL A 95 13.71 -7.12 12.54
C VAL A 95 12.62 -7.42 13.56
N GLY A 96 11.39 -7.65 13.09
CA GLY A 96 10.26 -8.09 13.92
C GLY A 96 9.93 -7.15 15.09
N PHE A 97 9.58 -7.71 16.24
CA PHE A 97 9.22 -6.94 17.43
C PHE A 97 10.37 -6.08 17.97
N ALA A 98 11.62 -6.52 17.81
CA ALA A 98 12.78 -5.72 18.18
C ALA A 98 12.88 -4.41 17.37
N ALA A 99 12.42 -4.43 16.11
CA ALA A 99 12.32 -3.22 15.30
C ALA A 99 11.24 -2.26 15.86
N MET A 100 10.07 -2.80 16.20
CA MET A 100 8.94 -2.03 16.72
C MET A 100 9.28 -1.31 18.03
N LEU A 101 10.01 -1.98 18.92
CA LEU A 101 10.44 -1.41 20.21
C LEU A 101 11.58 -0.40 20.09
N SER A 102 12.26 -0.30 18.95
CA SER A 102 13.56 0.39 18.85
C SER A 102 13.52 1.91 19.05
N ASN A 103 12.38 2.58 18.79
CA ASN A 103 12.18 4.01 19.09
C ASN A 103 10.95 4.26 20.00
N GLY A 104 10.44 3.20 20.63
CA GLY A 104 9.20 3.25 21.41
C GLY A 104 7.95 3.69 20.62
N LEU A 105 6.88 3.95 21.35
CA LEU A 105 5.58 4.35 20.79
C LEU A 105 5.63 5.71 20.08
N ALA A 106 6.39 6.68 20.62
CA ALA A 106 6.51 8.01 20.04
C ALA A 106 7.08 7.96 18.61
N GLY A 107 8.14 7.16 18.39
CA GLY A 107 8.72 6.99 17.05
C GLY A 107 7.73 6.39 16.04
N LEU A 108 6.92 5.42 16.48
CA LEU A 108 5.85 4.85 15.65
C LEU A 108 4.79 5.90 15.31
N LEU A 109 4.37 6.74 16.28
CA LEU A 109 3.37 7.79 16.04
C LEU A 109 3.88 8.88 15.09
N TYR A 110 5.15 9.29 15.21
CA TYR A 110 5.76 10.23 14.26
C TYR A 110 5.82 9.66 12.85
N PHE A 111 6.21 8.38 12.73
CA PHE A 111 6.21 7.68 11.45
C PHE A 111 4.79 7.53 10.88
N ALA A 112 3.82 7.15 11.71
CA ALA A 112 2.42 7.03 11.35
C ALA A 112 1.89 8.35 10.78
N ARG A 113 2.15 9.47 11.46
CA ARG A 113 1.78 10.81 11.00
C ARG A 113 2.36 11.14 9.62
N ALA A 114 3.63 10.81 9.38
CA ALA A 114 4.25 11.01 8.08
C ALA A 114 3.63 10.09 7.01
N MET A 115 3.28 8.86 7.37
CA MET A 115 2.64 7.91 6.46
C MET A 115 1.18 8.20 6.16
N MET A 116 0.48 8.94 7.03
CA MET A 116 -0.89 9.40 6.73
C MET A 116 -0.96 10.25 5.46
N ALA A 117 0.08 11.04 5.15
CA ALA A 117 0.14 11.76 3.88
C ALA A 117 0.15 10.79 2.68
N ALA A 118 0.94 9.72 2.74
CA ALA A 118 0.96 8.70 1.70
C ALA A 118 -0.39 7.95 1.63
N VAL A 119 -1.00 7.64 2.77
CA VAL A 119 -2.33 7.02 2.84
C VAL A 119 -3.38 7.88 2.15
N VAL A 120 -3.39 9.19 2.39
CA VAL A 120 -4.31 10.12 1.73
C VAL A 120 -4.07 10.15 0.21
N VAL A 121 -2.82 10.19 -0.24
CA VAL A 121 -2.48 10.15 -1.67
C VAL A 121 -2.98 8.86 -2.31
N VAL A 122 -2.77 7.71 -1.67
CA VAL A 122 -3.27 6.43 -2.18
C VAL A 122 -4.81 6.36 -2.13
N ALA A 123 -5.46 6.90 -1.10
CA ALA A 123 -6.91 7.00 -1.04
C ALA A 123 -7.47 7.77 -2.24
N VAL A 124 -6.88 8.91 -2.58
CA VAL A 124 -7.25 9.70 -3.76
C VAL A 124 -7.05 8.90 -5.05
N LEU A 125 -5.94 8.17 -5.21
CA LEU A 125 -5.72 7.31 -6.37
C LEU A 125 -6.77 6.21 -6.49
N VAL A 126 -7.12 5.56 -5.39
CA VAL A 126 -8.13 4.50 -5.36
C VAL A 126 -9.52 5.07 -5.66
N THR A 127 -9.86 6.24 -5.13
CA THR A 127 -11.11 6.93 -5.44
C THR A 127 -11.17 7.32 -6.92
N LEU A 128 -10.10 7.88 -7.50
CA LEU A 128 -10.03 8.19 -8.94
C LEU A 128 -10.19 6.92 -9.78
N TYR A 129 -9.55 5.81 -9.38
CA TYR A 129 -9.70 4.51 -10.01
C TYR A 129 -11.17 4.05 -10.02
N GLN A 130 -11.84 4.09 -8.88
CA GLN A 130 -13.23 3.64 -8.75
C GLN A 130 -14.21 4.55 -9.51
N LEU A 131 -14.06 5.87 -9.42
CA LEU A 131 -15.00 6.82 -10.01
C LEU A 131 -14.87 6.97 -11.52
N VAL A 132 -13.63 6.99 -12.04
CA VAL A 132 -13.35 7.29 -13.44
C VAL A 132 -13.06 6.01 -14.21
N PHE A 133 -12.04 5.27 -13.78
CA PHE A 133 -11.52 4.16 -14.59
C PHE A 133 -12.49 2.98 -14.63
N VAL A 134 -12.99 2.51 -13.49
CA VAL A 134 -13.92 1.36 -13.46
C VAL A 134 -15.19 1.68 -14.24
N SER A 135 -15.83 2.81 -13.94
CA SER A 135 -17.08 3.24 -14.59
C SER A 135 -16.92 3.39 -16.11
N ASP A 136 -15.91 4.13 -16.55
CA ASP A 136 -15.75 4.44 -17.98
C ASP A 136 -15.19 3.25 -18.78
N LEU A 137 -14.36 2.37 -18.18
CA LEU A 137 -13.92 1.12 -18.82
C LEU A 137 -15.07 0.12 -19.00
N LEU A 138 -15.99 0.02 -18.03
CA LEU A 138 -17.20 -0.80 -18.16
C LEU A 138 -18.14 -0.25 -19.23
N LEU A 139 -18.28 1.08 -19.34
CA LEU A 139 -19.04 1.69 -20.44
C LEU A 139 -18.39 1.39 -21.80
N MET A 140 -17.06 1.49 -21.91
CA MET A 140 -16.34 1.14 -23.14
C MET A 140 -16.46 -0.34 -23.51
N SER A 141 -16.42 -1.26 -22.55
CA SER A 141 -16.55 -2.70 -22.82
C SER A 141 -17.95 -3.10 -23.29
N THR A 142 -18.96 -2.28 -23.01
CA THR A 142 -20.33 -2.44 -23.54
C THR A 142 -20.53 -1.84 -24.95
N GLY A 143 -19.46 -1.37 -25.60
CA GLY A 143 -19.49 -0.82 -26.96
C GLY A 143 -20.01 0.62 -27.07
N ARG A 144 -20.29 1.29 -25.94
CA ARG A 144 -20.75 2.68 -25.88
C ARG A 144 -19.54 3.61 -25.72
N VAL A 145 -18.78 3.79 -26.78
CA VAL A 145 -17.63 4.71 -26.80
C VAL A 145 -18.09 6.10 -27.22
N ASP A 146 -18.48 6.92 -26.25
CA ASP A 146 -18.65 8.36 -26.48
C ASP A 146 -17.30 9.10 -26.37
N VAL A 147 -17.11 10.13 -27.20
CA VAL A 147 -15.92 11.02 -27.17
C VAL A 147 -15.71 11.62 -25.77
N SER A 148 -16.79 11.83 -25.02
CA SER A 148 -16.77 12.30 -23.63
C SER A 148 -16.10 11.29 -22.67
N ALA A 149 -16.33 9.99 -22.84
CA ALA A 149 -15.71 8.95 -22.01
C ALA A 149 -14.21 8.83 -22.27
N ALA A 150 -13.78 8.92 -23.54
CA ALA A 150 -12.36 8.94 -23.89
C ALA A 150 -11.63 10.16 -23.30
N LEU A 151 -12.27 11.35 -23.32
CA LEU A 151 -11.71 12.56 -22.70
C LEU A 151 -11.60 12.42 -21.17
N ARG A 152 -12.64 11.88 -20.51
CA ARG A 152 -12.65 11.66 -19.05
C ARG A 152 -11.57 10.67 -18.62
N LEU A 153 -11.38 9.57 -19.37
CA LEU A 153 -10.28 8.63 -19.13
C LEU A 153 -8.90 9.29 -19.32
N GLY A 154 -8.74 10.11 -20.37
CA GLY A 154 -7.50 10.85 -20.60
C GLY A 154 -7.16 11.81 -19.44
N VAL A 155 -8.13 12.62 -19.01
CA VAL A 155 -7.99 13.53 -17.87
C VAL A 155 -7.76 12.75 -16.57
N GLY A 156 -8.48 11.64 -16.37
CA GLY A 156 -8.30 10.73 -15.24
C GLY A 156 -6.90 10.14 -15.18
N ALA A 157 -6.35 9.70 -16.31
CA ALA A 157 -4.99 9.19 -16.43
C ALA A 157 -3.93 10.24 -16.08
N VAL A 158 -4.06 11.46 -16.60
CA VAL A 158 -3.13 12.56 -16.27
C VAL A 158 -3.23 12.90 -14.79
N THR A 159 -4.44 12.99 -14.25
CA THR A 159 -4.68 13.29 -12.83
C THR A 159 -4.07 12.20 -11.93
N ALA A 160 -4.32 10.92 -12.24
CA ALA A 160 -3.74 9.80 -11.52
C ALA A 160 -2.20 9.80 -11.58
N LEU A 161 -1.62 10.15 -12.72
CA LEU A 161 -0.16 10.25 -12.86
C LEU A 161 0.43 11.39 -12.02
N LEU A 162 -0.24 12.55 -11.95
CA LEU A 162 0.17 13.67 -11.09
C LEU A 162 0.08 13.31 -9.60
N VAL A 163 -1.01 12.67 -9.18
CA VAL A 163 -1.18 12.22 -7.79
C VAL A 163 -0.17 11.13 -7.45
N PHE A 164 0.12 10.22 -8.39
CA PHE A 164 1.17 9.21 -8.22
C PHE A 164 2.57 9.84 -8.12
N ALA A 165 2.85 10.90 -8.89
CA ALA A 165 4.10 11.64 -8.77
C ALA A 165 4.26 12.28 -7.38
N LEU A 166 3.18 12.72 -6.73
CA LEU A 166 3.22 13.16 -5.33
C LEU A 166 3.66 12.02 -4.41
N LEU A 167 3.11 10.82 -4.55
CA LEU A 167 3.53 9.66 -3.75
C LEU A 167 5.03 9.37 -3.91
N VAL A 168 5.53 9.46 -5.14
CA VAL A 168 6.95 9.28 -5.49
C VAL A 168 7.82 10.32 -4.77
N LEU A 169 7.43 11.60 -4.82
CA LEU A 169 8.16 12.69 -4.18
C LEU A 169 8.20 12.56 -2.64
N LEU A 170 7.15 12.01 -2.04
CA LEU A 170 7.04 11.81 -0.60
C LEU A 170 7.68 10.51 -0.11
N GLY A 171 8.18 9.66 -1.01
CA GLY A 171 8.71 8.33 -0.66
C GLY A 171 9.87 8.34 0.33
N ALA A 172 10.67 9.41 0.38
CA ALA A 172 11.79 9.52 1.31
C ALA A 172 11.36 9.81 2.77
N TRP A 173 10.12 10.25 3.00
CA TRP A 173 9.70 10.80 4.29
C TRP A 173 9.81 9.78 5.43
N GLY A 174 9.34 8.55 5.19
CA GLY A 174 9.41 7.47 6.18
C GLY A 174 10.86 7.16 6.59
N ALA A 175 11.77 7.07 5.62
CA ALA A 175 13.19 6.81 5.87
C ALA A 175 13.87 7.96 6.63
N MET A 176 13.50 9.20 6.33
CA MET A 176 14.00 10.39 7.03
C MET A 176 13.58 10.41 8.49
N ILE A 177 12.28 10.19 8.78
CA ILE A 177 11.77 10.14 10.16
C ILE A 177 12.47 9.02 10.94
N VAL A 178 12.63 7.83 10.33
CA VAL A 178 13.30 6.70 10.99
C VAL A 178 14.78 6.99 11.26
N GLN A 179 15.48 7.73 10.40
CA GLN A 179 16.92 7.97 10.61
C GLN A 179 17.22 9.21 11.47
N ALA A 180 16.49 10.31 11.27
CA ALA A 180 16.78 11.60 11.88
C ALA A 180 15.78 12.03 12.97
N GLY A 181 14.70 11.26 13.19
CA GLY A 181 13.63 11.58 14.16
C GLY A 181 12.69 12.70 13.72
N GLN A 182 13.11 13.53 12.76
CA GLN A 182 12.36 14.62 12.17
C GLN A 182 12.67 14.74 10.67
N ALA A 183 11.73 15.29 9.91
CA ALA A 183 11.89 15.49 8.47
C ALA A 183 11.14 16.76 8.03
N GLY A 184 11.88 17.75 7.53
CA GLY A 184 11.30 18.92 6.90
C GLY A 184 10.75 18.59 5.51
N PHE A 185 9.60 19.17 5.15
CA PHE A 185 8.97 18.92 3.85
C PHE A 185 9.89 19.27 2.67
N GLY A 186 10.64 20.36 2.77
CA GLY A 186 11.62 20.76 1.74
C GLY A 186 12.72 19.73 1.50
N ASP A 187 13.24 19.12 2.57
CA ASP A 187 14.29 18.10 2.48
C ASP A 187 13.75 16.79 1.88
N VAL A 188 12.53 16.40 2.27
CA VAL A 188 11.83 15.23 1.70
C VAL A 188 11.67 15.42 0.20
N LEU A 189 11.17 16.59 -0.25
CA LEU A 189 11.03 16.90 -1.66
C LEU A 189 12.38 16.98 -2.40
N ALA A 190 13.43 17.48 -1.76
CA ALA A 190 14.76 17.53 -2.36
C ALA A 190 15.28 16.13 -2.68
N VAL A 191 15.14 15.18 -1.74
CA VAL A 191 15.52 13.78 -1.96
C VAL A 191 14.58 13.09 -2.94
N GLY A 192 13.28 13.31 -2.81
CA GLY A 192 12.26 12.80 -3.74
C GLY A 192 12.55 13.19 -5.18
N ARG A 193 12.92 14.46 -5.44
CA ARG A 193 13.32 14.94 -6.77
C ARG A 193 14.57 14.24 -7.30
N ARG A 194 15.62 14.12 -6.48
CA ARG A 194 16.87 13.44 -6.88
C ARG A 194 16.65 11.97 -7.25
N CYS A 195 15.74 11.31 -6.53
CA CYS A 195 15.41 9.90 -6.75
C CYS A 195 14.18 9.66 -7.61
N PHE A 196 13.58 10.71 -8.20
CA PHE A 196 12.26 10.65 -8.79
C PHE A 196 12.13 9.52 -9.82
N PHE A 197 13.03 9.49 -10.81
CA PHE A 197 12.97 8.50 -11.88
C PHE A 197 13.14 7.07 -11.35
N TYR A 198 14.08 6.86 -10.40
CA TYR A 198 14.30 5.56 -9.77
C TYR A 198 13.05 5.08 -9.01
N LEU A 199 12.46 5.97 -8.20
CA LEU A 199 11.26 5.68 -7.42
C LEU A 199 10.05 5.45 -8.32
N PHE A 200 9.85 6.30 -9.33
CA PHE A 200 8.73 6.23 -10.26
C PHE A 200 8.71 4.89 -11.00
N VAL A 201 9.82 4.50 -11.63
CA VAL A 201 9.90 3.23 -12.38
C VAL A 201 9.68 2.02 -11.47
N ARG A 202 10.24 2.04 -10.25
CA ARG A 202 10.12 0.92 -9.31
C ARG A 202 8.72 0.81 -8.71
N LEU A 203 8.11 1.93 -8.32
CA LEU A 203 6.74 1.93 -7.83
C LEU A 203 5.76 1.53 -8.94
N LEU A 204 5.95 2.01 -10.17
CA LEU A 204 5.14 1.61 -11.31
C LEU A 204 5.24 0.09 -11.54
N ALA A 205 6.46 -0.48 -11.49
CA ALA A 205 6.65 -1.93 -11.60
C ALA A 205 5.96 -2.70 -10.46
N VAL A 206 6.00 -2.19 -9.23
CA VAL A 206 5.25 -2.78 -8.10
C VAL A 206 3.75 -2.78 -8.41
N VAL A 207 3.18 -1.62 -8.76
CA VAL A 207 1.75 -1.48 -9.08
C VAL A 207 1.32 -2.43 -10.20
N LEU A 208 2.08 -2.49 -11.30
CA LEU A 208 1.80 -3.38 -12.44
C LEU A 208 1.94 -4.87 -12.09
N SER A 209 2.74 -5.22 -11.07
CA SER A 209 2.90 -6.60 -10.61
C SER A 209 1.82 -7.06 -9.64
N LEU A 210 1.09 -6.16 -8.97
CA LEU A 210 0.06 -6.52 -7.99
C LEU A 210 -1.07 -7.38 -8.57
N PRO A 211 -1.62 -7.09 -9.78
CA PRO A 211 -2.61 -7.96 -10.41
C PRO A 211 -2.09 -9.37 -10.67
N ILE A 212 -0.81 -9.49 -11.09
CA ILE A 212 -0.16 -10.78 -11.33
C ILE A 212 -0.04 -11.57 -10.02
N LEU A 213 0.41 -10.91 -8.94
CA LEU A 213 0.50 -11.53 -7.62
C LEU A 213 -0.88 -11.96 -7.11
N SER A 214 -1.91 -11.12 -7.30
CA SER A 214 -3.29 -11.46 -6.92
C SER A 214 -3.80 -12.67 -7.71
N ALA A 215 -3.57 -12.73 -9.02
CA ALA A 215 -3.97 -13.85 -9.85
C ALA A 215 -3.29 -15.17 -9.46
N LEU A 216 -2.01 -15.14 -9.07
CA LEU A 216 -1.27 -16.31 -8.61
C LEU A 216 -1.81 -16.89 -7.29
N VAL A 217 -2.49 -16.09 -6.50
CA VAL A 217 -3.03 -16.48 -5.18
C VAL A 217 -4.43 -17.08 -5.29
N LEU A 218 -5.17 -16.79 -6.36
CA LEU A 218 -6.55 -17.30 -6.57
C LEU A 218 -6.68 -18.83 -6.47
N PRO A 219 -5.79 -19.66 -7.04
CA PRO A 219 -5.90 -21.11 -6.90
C PRO A 219 -5.75 -21.57 -5.45
N VAL A 220 -4.84 -20.92 -4.70
CA VAL A 220 -4.60 -21.22 -3.28
C VAL A 220 -5.81 -20.80 -2.45
N MET A 221 -6.42 -19.64 -2.75
CA MET A 221 -7.68 -19.22 -2.13
C MET A 221 -8.77 -20.26 -2.31
N GLY A 222 -8.98 -20.77 -3.53
CA GLY A 222 -9.99 -21.79 -3.81
C GLY A 222 -9.78 -23.07 -3.01
N GLN A 223 -8.52 -23.52 -2.87
CA GLN A 223 -8.18 -24.69 -2.06
C GLN A 223 -8.45 -24.47 -0.57
N VAL A 224 -8.08 -23.31 -0.02
CA VAL A 224 -8.34 -23.00 1.41
C VAL A 224 -9.84 -22.91 1.67
N VAL A 225 -10.61 -22.28 0.78
CA VAL A 225 -12.08 -22.24 0.89
C VAL A 225 -12.67 -23.66 0.89
N ALA A 226 -12.23 -24.53 -0.02
CA ALA A 226 -12.69 -25.91 -0.09
C ALA A 226 -12.42 -26.69 1.21
N ILE A 227 -11.27 -26.46 1.84
CA ILE A 227 -10.93 -27.07 3.14
C ILE A 227 -11.87 -26.57 4.24
N LEU A 228 -12.12 -25.26 4.32
CA LEU A 228 -13.04 -24.70 5.34
C LEU A 228 -14.46 -25.24 5.16
N VAL A 229 -14.91 -25.38 3.90
CA VAL A 229 -16.21 -26.00 3.59
C VAL A 229 -16.25 -27.47 4.00
N ALA A 230 -15.17 -28.22 3.77
CA ALA A 230 -15.08 -29.63 4.20
C ALA A 230 -15.13 -29.79 5.73
N VAL A 231 -14.71 -28.78 6.50
CA VAL A 231 -14.76 -28.77 7.98
C VAL A 231 -16.10 -28.22 8.51
N GLY A 232 -17.05 -27.92 7.63
CA GLY A 232 -18.42 -27.53 7.99
C GLY A 232 -18.69 -26.03 8.06
N ILE A 233 -17.77 -25.18 7.57
CA ILE A 233 -18.03 -23.74 7.43
C ILE A 233 -18.81 -23.50 6.12
N PRO A 234 -19.91 -22.71 6.12
CA PRO A 234 -20.63 -22.40 4.89
C PRO A 234 -19.73 -21.71 3.85
N ALA A 235 -20.00 -21.93 2.56
CA ALA A 235 -19.14 -21.47 1.47
C ALA A 235 -18.99 -19.94 1.43
N ASP A 236 -20.07 -19.19 1.65
CA ASP A 236 -20.08 -17.72 1.62
C ASP A 236 -19.16 -17.08 2.69
N PRO A 237 -19.30 -17.40 3.99
CA PRO A 237 -18.39 -16.88 5.02
C PRO A 237 -16.96 -17.41 4.85
N ALA A 238 -16.78 -18.66 4.40
CA ALA A 238 -15.45 -19.20 4.10
C ALA A 238 -14.76 -18.37 3.00
N PHE A 239 -15.46 -18.06 1.91
CA PHE A 239 -14.92 -17.24 0.84
C PHE A 239 -14.58 -15.83 1.30
N LEU A 240 -15.46 -15.17 2.07
CA LEU A 240 -15.23 -13.82 2.58
C LEU A 240 -13.99 -13.75 3.49
N ILE A 241 -13.86 -14.68 4.44
CA ILE A 241 -12.72 -14.72 5.37
C ILE A 241 -11.42 -14.97 4.61
N VAL A 242 -11.40 -15.95 3.71
CA VAL A 242 -10.21 -16.30 2.93
C VAL A 242 -9.81 -15.15 2.01
N SER A 243 -10.77 -14.53 1.31
CA SER A 243 -10.53 -13.37 0.45
C SER A 243 -9.96 -12.18 1.23
N ALA A 244 -10.52 -11.88 2.39
CA ALA A 244 -10.02 -10.81 3.26
C ALA A 244 -8.59 -11.10 3.74
N ALA A 245 -8.30 -12.35 4.14
CA ALA A 245 -6.99 -12.75 4.64
C ALA A 245 -5.91 -12.64 3.55
N PHE A 246 -6.17 -13.16 2.34
CA PHE A 246 -5.22 -13.07 1.24
C PHE A 246 -5.05 -11.64 0.73
N SER A 247 -6.12 -10.85 0.68
CA SER A 247 -6.03 -9.42 0.36
C SER A 247 -5.17 -8.66 1.36
N ALA A 248 -5.32 -8.95 2.66
CA ALA A 248 -4.51 -8.36 3.72
C ALA A 248 -3.03 -8.75 3.61
N LEU A 249 -2.74 -10.02 3.27
CA LEU A 249 -1.36 -10.48 3.03
C LEU A 249 -0.72 -9.82 1.81
N ILE A 250 -1.46 -9.67 0.71
CA ILE A 250 -1.00 -8.95 -0.49
C ILE A 250 -0.73 -7.48 -0.13
N GLY A 251 -1.63 -6.84 0.63
CA GLY A 251 -1.45 -5.47 1.11
C GLY A 251 -0.21 -5.31 1.97
N CYS A 252 0.03 -6.21 2.93
CA CYS A 252 1.24 -6.23 3.74
C CYS A 252 2.49 -6.39 2.87
N PHE A 253 2.48 -7.31 1.90
CA PHE A 253 3.60 -7.53 1.00
C PHE A 253 3.90 -6.30 0.13
N ALA A 254 2.87 -5.67 -0.43
CA ALA A 254 2.98 -4.44 -1.20
C ALA A 254 3.63 -3.32 -0.37
N VAL A 255 3.20 -3.15 0.89
CA VAL A 255 3.76 -2.16 1.82
C VAL A 255 5.22 -2.44 2.14
N VAL A 256 5.60 -3.70 2.32
CA VAL A 256 7.01 -4.10 2.50
C VAL A 256 7.83 -3.72 1.25
N LEU A 257 7.35 -4.06 0.05
CA LEU A 257 8.04 -3.74 -1.20
C LEU A 257 8.23 -2.23 -1.38
N VAL A 258 7.17 -1.45 -1.17
CA VAL A 258 7.23 0.02 -1.23
C VAL A 258 8.23 0.56 -0.21
N SER A 259 8.24 0.03 1.01
CA SER A 259 9.20 0.41 2.06
C SER A 259 10.65 0.12 1.64
N VAL A 260 10.91 -1.03 0.99
CA VAL A 260 12.23 -1.36 0.45
C VAL A 260 12.64 -0.40 -0.66
N VAL A 261 11.74 -0.09 -1.59
CA VAL A 261 11.99 0.89 -2.68
C VAL A 261 12.40 2.25 -2.10
N PHE A 262 11.62 2.74 -1.13
CA PHE A 262 11.85 4.01 -0.46
C PHE A 262 13.17 4.05 0.32
N CYS A 263 13.45 3.02 1.12
CA CYS A 263 14.69 2.94 1.87
C CYS A 263 15.92 2.83 0.95
N ARG A 264 15.82 2.06 -0.15
CA ARG A 264 16.88 1.99 -1.17
C ARG A 264 17.14 3.34 -1.82
N ALA A 265 16.09 4.07 -2.17
CA ALA A 265 16.24 5.41 -2.76
C ALA A 265 16.94 6.37 -1.80
N TRP A 266 16.57 6.33 -0.52
CA TRP A 266 17.21 7.13 0.52
C TRP A 266 18.71 6.81 0.66
N LEU A 267 19.06 5.52 0.76
CA LEU A 267 20.44 5.06 0.90
C LEU A 267 21.33 5.34 -0.33
N ARG A 268 20.74 5.61 -1.51
CA ARG A 268 21.51 5.98 -2.71
C ARG A 268 21.93 7.45 -2.72
N VAL A 269 21.26 8.31 -1.96
CA VAL A 269 21.51 9.76 -1.95
C VAL A 269 22.42 10.17 -0.80
N LYS A 270 22.62 9.29 0.18
CA LYS A 270 23.60 9.43 1.26
C LYS A 270 24.88 8.71 0.92
#